data_AF-A0A1M6YEZ7-F1
#
_entry.id   AF-A0A1M6YEZ7-F1
#
_cell.length_a   1.000
_cell.length_b   1.000
_cell.length_c   1.000
_cell.angle_alpha   90.00
_cell.angle_beta   90.00
_cell.angle_gamma   90.00
#
_symmetry.space_group_name_H-M   'P 1'
#
loop_
_entity.id
_entity.type
_entity.pdbx_description
1 polymer ?
#
loop_
_entity_poly.entity_id
_entity_poly.type
_entity_poly.pdbx_seq_one_letter_code
_entity_poly.pdbx_strand_id
1 'polypeptide(L)'
;MTRLAAFAAALLMAMPVAAQDKEAMCEKTADIVGKAVTSRADGAAAEATVKAVTGTIGDADARYRPAVQPIVDWVYTLPEELLSDEVEVSYKEQCLAQ
;
A
#
# COMPACT_ATOMS: atom_id res chain seq x y z
N MET A 1 -45.82 -15.03 -28.66
CA MET A 1 -45.88 -16.26 -27.82
C MET A 1 -44.74 -17.18 -28.24
N THR A 2 -43.63 -17.20 -27.49
CA THR A 2 -42.72 -18.35 -27.47
C THR A 2 -42.05 -18.38 -26.10
N ARG A 3 -42.00 -19.59 -25.53
CA ARG A 3 -41.86 -19.89 -24.11
C ARG A 3 -40.40 -20.03 -23.66
N LEU A 4 -40.15 -19.61 -22.42
CA LEU A 4 -39.23 -20.16 -21.41
C LEU A 4 -37.92 -20.83 -21.86
N ALA A 5 -36.80 -20.28 -21.42
CA ALA A 5 -35.75 -21.06 -20.76
C ALA A 5 -35.00 -20.16 -19.77
N ALA A 6 -35.22 -20.40 -18.48
CA ALA A 6 -34.43 -19.86 -17.40
C ALA A 6 -32.99 -20.38 -17.53
N PHE A 7 -32.02 -19.47 -17.66
CA PHE A 7 -30.64 -19.76 -17.29
C PHE A 7 -30.40 -19.07 -15.95
N ALA A 8 -30.37 -19.90 -14.91
CA ALA A 8 -30.01 -19.52 -13.56
C ALA A 8 -28.62 -18.88 -13.57
N ALA A 9 -28.57 -17.56 -13.41
CA ALA A 9 -27.36 -16.85 -13.06
C ALA A 9 -27.06 -17.06 -11.57
N ALA A 10 -26.72 -18.30 -11.20
CA ALA A 10 -25.98 -18.56 -9.97
C ALA A 10 -24.51 -18.24 -10.24
N LEU A 11 -24.20 -16.94 -10.37
CA LEU A 11 -22.84 -16.46 -10.30
C LEU A 11 -22.39 -16.69 -8.85
N LEU A 12 -21.60 -17.74 -8.67
CA LEU A 12 -20.87 -18.05 -7.46
C LEU A 12 -20.14 -16.79 -6.98
N MET A 13 -20.70 -16.15 -5.95
CA MET A 13 -20.02 -15.12 -5.15
C MET A 13 -18.89 -15.80 -4.37
N ALA A 14 -17.79 -16.11 -5.05
CA ALA A 14 -16.59 -16.65 -4.46
C ALA A 14 -15.43 -15.68 -4.68
N MET A 15 -15.56 -14.45 -4.19
CA MET A 15 -14.40 -13.55 -4.02
C MET A 15 -14.46 -12.78 -2.70
N PRO A 16 -14.03 -13.37 -1.57
CA PRO A 16 -13.62 -12.55 -0.42
C PRO A 16 -12.13 -12.70 -0.05
N VAL A 17 -11.43 -13.75 -0.51
CA VAL A 17 -10.08 -14.05 0.01
C VAL A 17 -9.00 -13.15 -0.60
N ALA A 18 -9.06 -12.87 -1.91
CA ALA A 18 -8.06 -12.03 -2.58
C ALA A 18 -8.18 -10.53 -2.19
N ALA A 19 -9.38 -10.07 -1.84
CA ALA A 19 -9.61 -8.68 -1.44
C ALA A 19 -9.02 -8.36 -0.06
N GLN A 20 -9.05 -9.32 0.87
CA GLN A 20 -8.47 -9.14 2.21
C GLN A 20 -6.94 -9.08 2.19
N ASP A 21 -6.30 -9.93 1.39
CA ASP A 21 -4.84 -9.91 1.24
C ASP A 21 -4.35 -8.61 0.56
N LYS A 22 -5.13 -8.11 -0.41
CA LYS A 22 -4.86 -6.82 -1.06
C LYS A 22 -5.00 -5.64 -0.11
N GLU A 23 -6.08 -5.56 0.67
CA GLU A 23 -6.28 -4.48 1.65
C GLU A 23 -5.12 -4.45 2.65
N ALA A 24 -4.76 -5.61 3.21
CA ALA A 24 -3.64 -5.73 4.15
C ALA A 24 -2.29 -5.36 3.52
N MET A 25 -2.06 -5.73 2.27
CA MET A 25 -0.85 -5.34 1.54
C MET A 25 -0.81 -3.82 1.34
N CYS A 26 -1.88 -3.22 0.82
CA CYS A 26 -1.97 -1.79 0.58
C CYS A 26 -1.79 -0.97 1.86
N GLU A 27 -2.42 -1.39 2.96
CA GLU A 27 -2.26 -0.76 4.27
C GLU A 27 -0.80 -0.80 4.74
N LYS A 28 -0.12 -1.95 4.62
CA LYS A 28 1.27 -2.09 5.05
C LYS A 28 2.23 -1.28 4.20
N THR A 29 2.06 -1.26 2.89
CA THR A 29 2.89 -0.43 2.00
C THR A 29 2.61 1.05 2.17
N ALA A 30 1.37 1.45 2.48
CA ALA A 30 1.02 2.83 2.80
C ALA A 30 1.67 3.29 4.11
N ASP A 31 1.65 2.47 5.16
CA ASP A 31 2.36 2.78 6.42
C ASP A 31 3.88 2.96 6.21
N ILE A 32 4.50 2.19 5.30
CA ILE A 32 5.91 2.41 4.89
C ILE A 32 6.07 3.78 4.22
N VAL A 33 5.15 4.17 3.33
CA VAL A 33 5.13 5.49 2.69
C VAL A 33 5.02 6.60 3.73
N GLY A 34 4.06 6.50 4.65
CA GLY A 34 3.83 7.49 5.71
C GLY A 34 5.08 7.71 6.56
N LYS A 35 5.67 6.62 7.08
CA LYS A 35 6.92 6.72 7.85
C LYS A 35 8.07 7.33 7.05
N ALA A 36 8.17 7.01 5.76
CA ALA A 36 9.21 7.57 4.90
C ALA A 36 9.00 9.08 4.66
N VAL A 37 7.75 9.51 4.46
CA VAL A 37 7.38 10.92 4.29
C VAL A 37 7.67 11.70 5.57
N THR A 38 7.23 11.21 6.73
CA THR A 38 7.53 11.83 8.03
C THR A 38 9.04 11.95 8.25
N SER A 39 9.79 10.86 8.07
CA SER A 39 11.24 10.85 8.24
C SER A 39 11.94 11.85 7.31
N ARG A 40 11.47 11.99 6.05
CA ARG A 40 11.99 12.98 5.12
C ARG A 40 11.63 14.40 5.52
N ALA A 41 10.38 14.65 5.93
CA ALA A 41 9.92 15.95 6.41
C ALA A 41 10.71 16.41 7.65
N ASP A 42 11.14 15.47 8.50
CA ASP A 42 12.03 15.70 9.64
C ASP A 42 13.50 15.93 9.25
N GLY A 43 13.83 15.89 7.95
CA GLY A 43 15.17 16.18 7.42
C GLY A 43 16.12 14.99 7.40
N ALA A 44 15.66 13.76 7.61
CA ALA A 44 16.52 12.58 7.50
C ALA A 44 16.97 12.33 6.05
N ALA A 45 18.15 11.72 5.89
CA ALA A 45 18.62 11.24 4.58
C ALA A 45 17.97 9.90 4.20
N ALA A 46 17.86 9.61 2.90
CA ALA A 46 17.20 8.40 2.39
C ALA A 46 17.75 7.10 3.00
N GLU A 47 19.07 6.96 3.09
CA GLU A 47 19.70 5.77 3.69
C GLU A 47 19.32 5.59 5.17
N ALA A 48 19.25 6.69 5.92
CA ALA A 48 18.83 6.66 7.33
C ALA A 48 17.35 6.28 7.45
N THR A 49 16.51 6.84 6.58
CA THR A 49 15.08 6.51 6.51
C THR A 49 14.85 5.03 6.18
N VAL A 50 15.57 4.45 5.21
CA VAL A 50 15.46 3.01 4.90
C VAL A 50 15.76 2.16 6.13
N LYS A 51 16.86 2.45 6.84
CA LYS A 51 17.25 1.72 8.06
C LYS A 51 16.20 1.86 9.16
N ALA A 52 15.72 3.08 9.41
CA ALA A 52 14.71 3.36 10.43
C ALA A 52 13.40 2.62 10.13
N VAL A 53 12.85 2.79 8.92
CA VAL A 53 11.59 2.17 8.51
C VAL A 53 11.69 0.65 8.51
N THR A 54 12.76 0.08 7.97
CA THR A 54 13.02 -1.37 8.02
C THR A 54 13.06 -1.89 9.46
N GLY A 55 13.67 -1.12 10.38
CA GLY A 55 13.75 -1.44 11.80
C GLY A 55 12.40 -1.44 12.53
N THR A 56 11.38 -0.77 11.98
CA THR A 56 10.01 -0.81 12.53
C THR A 56 9.21 -2.05 12.09
N ILE A 57 9.69 -2.79 11.09
CA ILE A 57 8.98 -3.96 10.55
C ILE A 57 9.28 -5.19 11.40
N GLY A 58 8.30 -5.56 12.23
CA GLY A 58 8.31 -6.79 13.01
C GLY A 58 8.28 -8.05 12.13
N ASP A 59 8.58 -9.21 12.73
CA ASP A 59 8.76 -10.46 11.98
C ASP A 59 7.49 -10.96 11.28
N ALA A 60 6.31 -10.68 11.83
CA ALA A 60 5.04 -10.99 11.18
C ALA A 60 4.87 -10.30 9.82
N ASP A 61 5.53 -9.16 9.63
CA ASP A 61 5.47 -8.30 8.45
C ASP A 61 6.79 -8.34 7.64
N ALA A 62 7.72 -9.26 7.95
CA ALA A 62 9.05 -9.31 7.35
C ALA A 62 9.04 -9.36 5.81
N ARG A 63 7.97 -9.89 5.21
CA ARG A 63 7.76 -9.93 3.75
C ARG A 63 7.73 -8.55 3.09
N TYR A 64 7.45 -7.47 3.84
CA TYR A 64 7.41 -6.11 3.32
C TYR A 64 8.77 -5.39 3.38
N ARG A 65 9.78 -5.95 4.06
CA ARG A 65 11.13 -5.35 4.14
C ARG A 65 11.75 -5.04 2.76
N PRO A 66 11.63 -5.92 1.74
CA PRO A 66 12.15 -5.61 0.40
C PRO A 66 11.48 -4.41 -0.28
N ALA A 67 10.25 -4.05 0.12
CA ALA A 67 9.54 -2.90 -0.45
C ALA A 67 10.01 -1.56 0.12
N VAL A 68 10.70 -1.55 1.27
CA VAL A 68 11.11 -0.31 1.95
C VAL A 68 12.03 0.53 1.07
N GLN A 69 13.09 -0.05 0.52
CA GLN A 69 14.05 0.69 -0.31
C GLN A 69 13.38 1.40 -1.51
N PRO A 70 12.65 0.70 -2.41
CA PRO A 70 12.04 1.37 -3.57
C PRO A 70 10.96 2.38 -3.17
N ILE A 71 10.23 2.15 -2.08
CA ILE A 71 9.24 3.13 -1.58
C ILE A 71 9.95 4.39 -1.07
N VAL A 72 11.00 4.24 -0.26
CA VAL A 72 11.77 5.38 0.24
C VAL A 72 12.41 6.14 -0.92
N ASP A 73 13.03 5.44 -1.88
CA ASP A 73 13.62 6.08 -3.05
C ASP A 73 12.59 6.92 -3.80
N TRP A 74 11.37 6.40 -4.02
CA TRP A 74 10.27 7.16 -4.60
C TRP A 74 9.86 8.36 -3.73
N VAL A 75 9.68 8.20 -2.41
CA VAL A 75 9.33 9.31 -1.51
C VAL A 75 10.35 10.43 -1.59
N TYR A 76 11.64 10.13 -1.78
CA TYR A 76 12.70 11.15 -1.91
C TYR A 76 12.74 11.85 -3.27
N THR A 77 11.97 11.37 -4.26
CA THR A 77 11.76 12.09 -5.53
C THR A 77 10.62 13.12 -5.47
N LEU A 78 9.77 13.07 -4.43
CA LEU A 78 8.61 13.95 -4.32
C LEU A 78 9.05 15.42 -4.13
N PRO A 79 8.29 16.39 -4.66
CA PRO A 79 8.44 17.78 -4.27
C PRO A 79 8.23 17.97 -2.75
N GLU A 80 8.97 18.90 -2.14
CA GLU A 80 8.92 19.12 -0.69
C GLU A 80 7.54 19.59 -0.22
N GLU A 81 6.82 20.35 -1.05
CA GLU A 81 5.46 20.81 -0.79
C GLU A 81 4.44 19.68 -0.67
N LEU A 82 4.78 18.46 -1.12
CA LEU A 82 3.92 17.28 -1.01
C LEU A 82 4.23 16.43 0.23
N LEU A 83 5.20 16.79 1.08
CA LEU A 83 5.58 15.99 2.25
C LEU A 83 4.57 16.14 3.40
N SER A 84 3.41 15.51 3.25
CA SER A 84 2.34 15.49 4.24
C SER A 84 1.73 14.10 4.37
N ASP A 85 0.91 13.91 5.41
CA ASP A 85 0.18 12.66 5.66
C ASP A 85 -0.76 12.26 4.49
N GLU A 86 -1.12 13.20 3.62
CA GLU A 86 -1.97 12.95 2.45
C GLU A 86 -1.32 12.01 1.42
N VAL A 87 0.01 11.92 1.40
CA VAL A 87 0.73 11.01 0.50
C VAL A 87 0.46 9.55 0.87
N GLU A 88 0.41 9.22 2.16
CA GLU A 88 0.05 7.89 2.64
C GLU A 88 -1.38 7.52 2.22
N VAL A 89 -2.33 8.42 2.46
CA VAL A 89 -3.74 8.22 2.11
C VAL A 89 -3.89 8.01 0.61
N SER A 90 -3.33 8.92 -0.19
CA SER A 90 -3.39 8.86 -1.66
C SER A 90 -2.70 7.62 -2.21
N TYR A 91 -1.60 7.16 -1.60
CA TYR A 91 -0.94 5.94 -1.98
C TYR A 91 -1.82 4.72 -1.71
N LYS A 92 -2.45 4.65 -0.53
CA LYS A 92 -3.35 3.55 -0.17
C LYS A 92 -4.52 3.47 -1.15
N GLU A 93 -5.17 4.60 -1.43
CA GLU A 93 -6.29 4.65 -2.38
C GLU A 93 -5.90 4.17 -3.78
N GLN A 94 -4.74 4.61 -4.28
CA GLN A 94 -4.23 4.15 -5.58
C GLN A 94 -3.89 2.66 -5.58
N CYS A 95 -3.28 2.14 -4.52
CA CYS A 95 -3.01 0.71 -4.37
C CYS A 95 -4.30 -0.12 -4.42
N LEU A 96 -5.34 0.32 -3.72
CA LEU A 96 -6.64 -0.33 -3.72
C LEU A 96 -7.35 -0.29 -5.07
N ALA A 97 -7.03 0.70 -5.92
CA ALA A 97 -7.60 0.84 -7.25
C ALA A 97 -6.92 -0.01 -8.35
N GLN A 98 -5.74 -0.61 -8.10
CA GLN A 98 -5.01 -1.42 -9.09
C GLN A 98 -5.63 -2.80 -9.35
#